data_AF-A0A3A8L600-F1
#
_entry.id   AF-A0A3A8L600-F1
#
_cell.length_a   1.000
_cell.length_b   1.000
_cell.length_c   1.000
_cell.angle_alpha   90.00
_cell.angle_beta   90.00
_cell.angle_gamma   90.00
#
_symmetry.space_group_name_H-M   'P 1'
#
loop_
_entity.id
_entity.type
_entity.pdbx_description
1 polymer ?
#
loop_
_entity_poly.entity_id
_entity_poly.type
_entity_poly.pdbx_seq_one_letter_code
_entity_poly.pdbx_strand_id
1 'polypeptide(L)'
;DAGASPTTTASPWQRARVGDRVEYAFSAHRGRPGGQRVAGPPGPGTAVAGHVALEVVAVQAPWAWLTVTFTDDQGKPLSHPRLSQNRVLPMRMEETQPWKAEHRGQRSAEQTTAAGRSWDAQRYLHDSRPSDGPLQNRLYASEPGPLYLTHGLLDASTTLSGFGASGSQQLTLVSFRQGTDAGGTLPALERPWGPGTWFDVRQDISGTPSVRRVCMGAERGFLLRKDLTGPTGDAPCADFQEAEATPVEEALLALVSEAVSLPQQWPPVTAGTAPSRRETLTVAQHSIPAVVFETPLGEGAERRVQVASYAADPWGAALHGLADEARFGTLSDGIFRAPLKGKRVAEDSGTLAGWGAWVKDGGK
;
A
#
# COMPACT_ATOMS: atom_id res chain seq x y z
N ASP A 1 30.12 7.13 41.47
CA ASP A 1 29.60 6.62 40.19
C ASP A 1 28.08 6.72 40.14
N ALA A 2 27.59 7.86 39.65
CA ALA A 2 26.16 8.06 39.40
C ALA A 2 25.87 7.60 37.96
N GLY A 3 25.05 6.56 37.84
CA GLY A 3 24.65 5.99 36.55
C GLY A 3 23.91 7.01 35.71
N ALA A 4 24.41 7.24 34.50
CA ALA A 4 23.68 7.95 33.47
C ALA A 4 22.46 7.11 33.06
N SER A 5 21.26 7.64 33.35
CA SER A 5 20.04 7.15 32.73
C SER A 5 20.20 7.24 31.20
N PRO A 6 19.84 6.20 30.42
CA PRO A 6 19.88 6.29 28.98
C PRO A 6 18.96 7.43 28.56
N THR A 7 19.53 8.46 27.96
CA THR A 7 18.76 9.57 27.39
C THR A 7 17.95 8.97 26.26
N THR A 8 16.64 8.78 26.46
CA THR A 8 15.72 8.37 25.41
C THR A 8 15.86 9.39 24.29
N THR A 9 16.56 9.03 23.22
CA THR A 9 16.80 9.94 22.11
C THR A 9 15.46 10.19 21.45
N ALA A 10 15.03 11.45 21.45
CA ALA A 10 13.82 11.92 20.81
C ALA A 10 13.70 11.35 19.39
N SER A 11 12.56 10.75 19.05
CA SER A 11 12.29 10.21 17.71
C SER A 11 12.58 11.28 16.66
N PRO A 12 13.28 10.96 15.55
CA PRO A 12 13.51 11.92 14.46
C PRO A 12 12.22 12.58 13.94
N TRP A 13 11.09 11.87 14.02
CA TRP A 13 9.77 12.37 13.63
C TRP A 13 9.26 13.54 14.47
N GLN A 14 9.74 13.72 15.71
CA GLN A 14 9.41 14.89 16.52
C GLN A 14 10.02 16.18 15.97
N ARG A 15 10.96 16.07 15.02
CA ARG A 15 11.61 17.19 14.33
C ARG A 15 11.13 17.33 12.88
N ALA A 16 10.02 16.70 12.50
CA ALA A 16 9.48 16.78 11.15
C ALA A 16 9.17 18.23 10.78
N ARG A 17 9.50 18.61 9.54
CA ARG A 17 9.38 19.97 9.02
C ARG A 17 8.60 19.96 7.72
N VAL A 18 7.80 20.99 7.49
CA VAL A 18 7.10 21.14 6.21
C VAL A 18 8.12 21.36 5.09
N GLY A 19 8.05 20.52 4.07
CA GLY A 19 9.00 20.47 2.95
C GLY A 19 10.12 19.44 3.11
N ASP A 20 10.20 18.73 4.25
CA ASP A 20 11.03 17.53 4.37
C ASP A 20 10.60 16.54 3.29
N ARG A 21 11.54 16.15 2.43
CA ARG A 21 11.26 15.33 1.26
C ARG A 21 12.36 14.32 1.01
N VAL A 22 11.96 13.10 0.66
CA VAL A 22 12.82 12.08 0.07
C VAL A 22 12.24 11.65 -1.27
N GLU A 23 13.11 11.38 -2.23
CA GLU A 23 12.73 10.95 -3.57
C GLU A 23 13.56 9.74 -4.00
N TYR A 24 12.87 8.73 -4.50
CA TYR A 24 13.46 7.50 -5.00
C TYR A 24 13.10 7.31 -6.47
N ALA A 25 14.08 6.91 -7.28
CA ALA A 25 13.80 6.24 -8.54
C ALA A 25 13.29 4.84 -8.19
N PHE A 26 12.19 4.43 -8.82
CA PHE A 26 11.64 3.10 -8.66
C PHE A 26 11.57 2.39 -10.00
N SER A 27 11.69 1.07 -9.94
CA SER A 27 11.32 0.21 -11.06
C SER A 27 10.75 -1.08 -10.51
N ALA A 28 9.80 -1.65 -11.23
CA ALA A 28 9.41 -3.04 -11.05
C ALA A 28 9.08 -3.69 -12.38
N HIS A 29 9.28 -4.99 -12.42
CA HIS A 29 8.86 -5.82 -13.52
C HIS A 29 8.53 -7.23 -13.04
N ARG A 30 7.66 -7.91 -13.78
CA ARG A 30 7.33 -9.31 -13.60
C ARG A 30 7.53 -10.04 -14.92
N GLY A 31 8.25 -11.16 -14.90
CA GLY A 31 8.37 -12.03 -16.06
C GLY A 31 7.11 -12.86 -16.27
N ARG A 32 6.94 -13.35 -17.49
CA ARG A 32 5.73 -14.09 -17.87
C ARG A 32 5.65 -15.45 -17.14
N PRO A 33 4.45 -15.85 -16.66
CA PRO A 33 4.22 -17.23 -16.23
C PRO A 33 4.53 -18.21 -17.39
N GLY A 34 5.24 -19.30 -17.13
CA GLY A 34 5.50 -20.35 -18.13
C GLY A 34 6.88 -20.35 -18.81
N GLY A 35 7.85 -19.57 -18.32
CA GLY A 35 9.28 -19.88 -18.53
C GLY A 35 9.89 -19.61 -19.90
N GLN A 36 9.14 -19.10 -20.89
CA GLN A 36 9.78 -18.68 -22.14
C GLN A 36 10.40 -17.29 -21.96
N ARG A 37 11.71 -17.25 -21.70
CA ARG A 37 12.56 -16.07 -21.90
C ARG A 37 12.52 -15.70 -23.38
N VAL A 38 11.46 -15.03 -23.81
CA VAL A 38 11.49 -14.33 -25.09
C VAL A 38 12.44 -13.16 -24.89
N ALA A 39 13.59 -13.20 -25.56
CA ALA A 39 14.49 -12.06 -25.68
C ALA A 39 13.76 -10.98 -26.49
N GLY A 40 12.92 -10.22 -25.80
CA GLY A 40 12.13 -9.13 -26.34
C GLY A 40 11.80 -8.18 -25.19
N PRO A 41 11.50 -6.91 -25.48
CA PRO A 41 11.08 -5.96 -24.45
C PRO A 41 9.91 -6.55 -23.65
N PRO A 42 9.86 -6.30 -22.32
CA PRO A 42 8.71 -6.70 -21.50
C PRO A 42 7.41 -6.26 -22.18
N GLY A 43 6.42 -7.15 -22.16
CA GLY A 43 5.12 -6.84 -22.75
C GLY A 43 4.50 -5.61 -22.08
N PRO A 44 3.66 -4.85 -22.78
CA PRO A 44 2.88 -3.78 -22.14
C PRO A 44 2.14 -4.36 -20.93
N GLY A 45 2.30 -3.75 -19.77
CA GLY A 45 1.67 -4.20 -18.52
C GLY A 45 2.52 -5.11 -17.61
N THR A 46 3.76 -5.45 -17.96
CA THR A 46 4.62 -6.28 -17.09
C THR A 46 5.77 -5.52 -16.42
N ALA A 47 5.81 -4.19 -16.57
CA ALA A 47 6.81 -3.33 -15.95
C ALA A 47 6.25 -1.92 -15.69
N VAL A 48 6.81 -1.25 -14.68
CA VAL A 48 6.53 0.14 -14.33
C VAL A 48 7.80 0.76 -13.74
N ALA A 49 8.07 2.03 -14.06
CA ALA A 49 9.21 2.77 -13.54
C ALA A 49 8.88 4.27 -13.46
N GLY A 50 9.65 4.98 -12.65
CA GLY A 50 9.51 6.42 -12.47
C GLY A 50 10.12 6.87 -11.15
N HIS A 51 9.56 7.94 -10.59
CA HIS A 51 9.99 8.52 -9.34
C HIS A 51 8.86 8.46 -8.30
N VAL A 52 9.20 8.17 -7.05
CA VAL A 52 8.30 8.27 -5.91
C VAL A 52 8.87 9.26 -4.90
N ALA A 53 8.07 10.24 -4.51
CA ALA A 53 8.42 11.26 -3.54
C ALA A 53 7.49 11.19 -2.32
N LEU A 54 8.08 11.30 -1.13
CA LEU A 54 7.39 11.48 0.13
C LEU A 54 7.75 12.87 0.65
N GLU A 55 6.76 13.72 0.84
CA GLU A 55 6.95 15.10 1.27
C GLU A 55 6.01 15.47 2.41
N VAL A 56 6.56 16.01 3.50
CA VAL A 56 5.77 16.53 4.62
C VAL A 56 5.14 17.86 4.19
N VAL A 57 3.81 17.91 4.14
CA VAL A 57 3.06 19.08 3.67
C VAL A 57 2.42 19.89 4.80
N ALA A 58 2.23 19.27 5.97
CA ALA A 58 1.77 19.94 7.17
C ALA A 58 2.28 19.24 8.42
N VAL A 59 2.46 20.02 9.49
CA VAL A 59 2.85 19.52 10.82
C VAL A 59 1.97 20.19 11.87
N GLN A 60 1.23 19.38 12.61
CA GLN A 60 0.36 19.80 13.71
C GLN A 60 0.29 18.63 14.69
N ALA A 61 0.94 18.81 15.85
CA ALA A 61 1.01 17.77 16.86
C ALA A 61 -0.38 17.20 17.19
N PRO A 62 -0.51 15.86 17.28
CA PRO A 62 0.57 14.85 17.30
C PRO A 62 0.96 14.29 15.91
N TRP A 63 0.53 14.92 14.80
CA TRP A 63 0.63 14.38 13.44
C TRP A 63 1.55 15.19 12.52
N ALA A 64 2.18 14.48 11.58
CA ALA A 64 2.73 15.04 10.36
C ALA A 64 1.93 14.48 9.16
N TRP A 65 1.57 15.32 8.20
CA TRP A 65 0.87 14.90 6.99
C TRP A 65 1.85 14.85 5.84
N LEU A 66 1.91 13.70 5.17
CA LEU A 66 2.75 13.50 4.01
C LEU A 66 1.89 13.40 2.76
N THR A 67 2.44 13.88 1.66
CA THR A 67 1.97 13.53 0.32
C THR A 67 2.92 12.51 -0.30
N VAL A 68 2.36 11.42 -0.81
CA VAL A 68 3.09 10.42 -1.62
C VAL A 68 2.72 10.63 -3.08
N THR A 69 3.72 10.92 -3.91
CA THR A 69 3.53 11.27 -5.33
C THR A 69 4.34 10.33 -6.19
N PHE A 70 3.76 9.87 -7.30
CA PHE A 70 4.45 9.06 -8.31
C PHE A 70 4.46 9.80 -9.65
N THR A 71 5.63 9.89 -10.27
CA THR A 71 5.79 10.56 -11.57
C THR A 71 6.65 9.76 -12.52
N ASP A 72 6.57 10.05 -13.81
CA ASP A 72 7.58 9.65 -14.79
C ASP A 72 8.87 10.49 -14.63
N ASP A 73 9.86 10.21 -15.47
CA ASP A 73 11.15 10.91 -15.51
C ASP A 73 11.02 12.40 -15.92
N GLN A 74 9.87 12.81 -16.47
CA GLN A 74 9.55 14.20 -16.80
C GLN A 74 8.79 14.92 -15.68
N GLY A 75 8.56 14.26 -14.54
CA GLY A 75 7.77 14.81 -13.43
C GLY A 75 6.26 14.83 -13.69
N LYS A 76 5.75 14.12 -14.71
CA LYS A 76 4.31 14.01 -14.99
C LYS A 76 3.70 12.83 -14.25
N PRO A 77 2.40 12.87 -13.90
CA PRO A 77 1.71 11.73 -13.31
C PRO A 77 1.82 10.49 -14.20
N LEU A 78 2.02 9.32 -13.59
CA LEU A 78 2.06 8.05 -14.31
C LEU A 78 0.68 7.71 -14.90
N SER A 79 0.67 7.06 -16.06
CA SER A 79 -0.57 6.54 -16.68
C SER A 79 -1.14 5.32 -15.94
N HIS A 80 -0.34 4.69 -15.08
CA HIS A 80 -0.75 3.50 -14.33
C HIS A 80 -1.92 3.84 -13.39
N PRO A 81 -3.10 3.19 -13.49
CA PRO A 81 -4.30 3.58 -12.73
C PRO A 81 -4.07 3.66 -11.22
N ARG A 82 -3.27 2.75 -10.67
CA ARG A 82 -2.94 2.78 -9.24
C ARG A 82 -1.92 3.83 -8.86
N LEU A 83 -1.04 4.28 -9.74
CA LEU A 83 0.04 5.21 -9.39
C LEU A 83 -0.21 6.62 -9.95
N SER A 84 -1.36 6.86 -10.57
CA SER A 84 -1.65 8.10 -11.31
C SER A 84 -2.05 9.29 -10.43
N GLN A 85 -2.27 9.09 -9.13
CA GLN A 85 -2.72 10.14 -8.20
C GLN A 85 -1.87 10.21 -6.95
N ASN A 86 -1.82 11.40 -6.38
CA ASN A 86 -1.20 11.67 -5.10
C ASN A 86 -2.04 11.09 -3.97
N ARG A 87 -1.35 10.68 -2.90
CA ARG A 87 -1.97 10.13 -1.69
C ARG A 87 -1.60 10.95 -0.48
N VAL A 88 -2.49 10.94 0.50
CA VAL A 88 -2.25 11.52 1.82
C VAL A 88 -1.92 10.42 2.82
N LEU A 89 -0.90 10.67 3.65
CA LEU A 89 -0.44 9.79 4.71
C LEU A 89 -0.29 10.61 6.00
N PRO A 90 -1.26 10.55 6.94
CA PRO A 90 -1.04 11.06 8.29
C PRO A 90 -0.11 10.11 9.05
N MET A 91 0.92 10.66 9.68
CA MET A 91 1.92 9.94 10.46
C MET A 91 1.96 10.47 11.88
N ARG A 92 1.78 9.60 12.88
CA ARG A 92 1.93 10.00 14.28
C ARG A 92 3.41 10.21 14.59
N MET A 93 3.74 11.37 15.15
CA MET A 93 5.13 11.72 15.50
C MET A 93 5.56 11.14 16.85
N GLU A 94 4.59 10.92 17.74
CA GLU A 94 4.79 10.34 19.07
C GLU A 94 4.89 8.82 19.03
N GLU A 95 5.59 8.27 20.02
CA GLU A 95 5.69 6.84 20.23
C GLU A 95 4.54 6.34 21.10
N THR A 96 3.72 5.42 20.58
CA THR A 96 2.76 4.67 21.41
C THR A 96 3.25 3.25 21.69
N GLN A 97 4.09 2.70 20.81
CA GLN A 97 4.67 1.37 20.92
C GLN A 97 6.11 1.35 20.36
N PRO A 98 6.98 0.47 20.90
CA PRO A 98 8.37 0.37 20.49
C PRO A 98 8.52 -0.40 19.16
N TRP A 99 7.94 0.12 18.08
CA TRP A 99 8.11 -0.41 16.74
C TRP A 99 9.58 -0.39 16.33
N LYS A 100 10.07 -1.51 15.80
CA LYS A 100 11.43 -1.63 15.29
C LYS A 100 11.39 -2.23 13.89
N ALA A 101 12.15 -1.64 12.98
CA ALA A 101 12.35 -2.22 11.67
C ALA A 101 13.22 -3.47 11.83
N GLU A 102 12.61 -4.64 11.64
CA GLU A 102 13.37 -5.88 11.61
C GLU A 102 13.97 -6.07 10.22
N HIS A 103 15.28 -5.95 10.11
CA HIS A 103 16.00 -6.24 8.87
C HIS A 103 16.47 -7.68 8.88
N ARG A 104 16.05 -8.46 7.89
CA ARG A 104 16.45 -9.87 7.71
C ARG A 104 17.77 -9.96 6.95
N GLY A 105 18.50 -11.05 7.18
CA GLY A 105 19.68 -11.42 6.38
C GLY A 105 21.02 -11.02 6.98
N GLN A 106 22.07 -11.22 6.20
CA GLN A 106 23.45 -10.92 6.57
C GLN A 106 23.67 -9.41 6.59
N ARG A 107 24.20 -8.91 7.71
CA ARG A 107 24.53 -7.50 7.91
C ARG A 107 25.98 -7.23 7.54
N SER A 108 26.22 -6.15 6.78
CA SER A 108 27.58 -5.65 6.49
C SER A 108 27.60 -4.13 6.49
N ALA A 109 28.72 -3.56 6.92
CA ALA A 109 28.95 -2.11 6.88
C ALA A 109 29.69 -1.75 5.58
N GLU A 110 29.29 -0.65 4.95
CA GLU A 110 29.93 -0.16 3.73
C GLU A 110 29.85 1.37 3.65
N GLN A 111 30.75 1.97 2.86
CA GLN A 111 30.66 3.37 2.47
C GLN A 111 30.16 3.47 1.04
N THR A 112 29.15 4.33 0.82
CA THR A 112 28.53 4.51 -0.50
C THR A 112 28.28 5.98 -0.79
N THR A 113 28.05 6.32 -2.05
CA THR A 113 27.62 7.66 -2.48
C THR A 113 26.22 7.57 -3.07
N ALA A 114 25.29 8.34 -2.51
CA ALA A 114 23.90 8.42 -2.98
C ALA A 114 23.38 9.85 -2.84
N ALA A 115 22.60 10.32 -3.82
CA ALA A 115 22.08 11.69 -3.88
C ALA A 115 23.16 12.78 -3.67
N GLY A 116 24.36 12.58 -4.23
CA GLY A 116 25.47 13.54 -4.14
C GLY A 116 26.17 13.62 -2.78
N ARG A 117 25.88 12.70 -1.84
CA ARG A 117 26.50 12.64 -0.51
C ARG A 117 27.10 11.26 -0.24
N SER A 118 28.21 11.23 0.50
CA SER A 118 28.80 10.01 1.04
C SER A 118 28.12 9.58 2.35
N TRP A 119 27.86 8.29 2.50
CA TRP A 119 27.16 7.69 3.63
C TRP A 119 27.95 6.52 4.20
N ASP A 120 28.05 6.47 5.53
CA ASP A 120 28.32 5.23 6.23
C ASP A 120 27.00 4.45 6.31
N ALA A 121 26.96 3.26 5.72
CA ALA A 121 25.73 2.52 5.51
C ALA A 121 25.80 1.09 6.04
N GLN A 122 24.62 0.53 6.31
CA GLN A 122 24.42 -0.86 6.71
C GLN A 122 23.61 -1.56 5.63
N ARG A 123 24.20 -2.59 5.04
CA ARG A 123 23.56 -3.48 4.09
C ARG A 123 23.01 -4.71 4.78
N TYR A 124 21.80 -5.09 4.41
CA TYR A 124 21.14 -6.32 4.81
C TYR A 124 20.82 -7.14 3.56
N LEU A 125 21.44 -8.31 3.46
CA LEU A 125 21.29 -9.22 2.33
C LEU A 125 20.62 -10.52 2.78
N HIS A 126 19.41 -10.76 2.30
CA HIS A 126 18.64 -11.97 2.59
C HIS A 126 18.38 -12.73 1.30
N ASP A 127 19.11 -13.84 1.10
CA ASP A 127 18.98 -14.70 -0.06
C ASP A 127 18.16 -15.95 0.30
N SER A 128 16.87 -15.92 -0.04
CA SER A 128 15.96 -17.06 0.14
C SER A 128 15.73 -17.84 -1.15
N ARG A 129 16.47 -17.54 -2.22
CA ARG A 129 16.36 -18.24 -3.51
C ARG A 129 16.61 -19.75 -3.43
N PRO A 130 17.48 -20.27 -2.55
CA PRO A 130 17.63 -21.72 -2.36
C PRO A 130 16.36 -22.44 -1.88
N SER A 131 15.39 -21.72 -1.31
CA SER A 131 14.10 -22.24 -0.85
C SER A 131 12.92 -21.58 -1.59
N ASP A 132 13.09 -21.29 -2.88
CA ASP A 132 12.10 -20.65 -3.76
C ASP A 132 11.59 -19.27 -3.28
N GLY A 133 12.37 -18.60 -2.42
CA GLY A 133 12.11 -17.24 -1.96
C GLY A 133 12.88 -16.18 -2.75
N PRO A 134 12.67 -14.89 -2.44
CA PRO A 134 13.35 -13.80 -3.11
C PRO A 134 14.79 -13.62 -2.63
N LEU A 135 15.59 -12.91 -3.43
CA LEU A 135 16.78 -12.21 -2.96
C LEU A 135 16.37 -10.78 -2.59
N GLN A 136 16.55 -10.41 -1.33
CA GLN A 136 16.30 -9.07 -0.82
C GLN A 136 17.62 -8.40 -0.43
N ASN A 137 17.80 -7.18 -0.90
CA ASN A 137 18.92 -6.33 -0.57
C ASN A 137 18.38 -4.99 -0.07
N ARG A 138 18.82 -4.55 1.10
CA ARG A 138 18.48 -3.27 1.69
C ARG A 138 19.74 -2.56 2.15
N LEU A 139 19.85 -1.28 1.85
CA LEU A 139 20.96 -0.43 2.23
C LEU A 139 20.42 0.81 2.93
N TYR A 140 20.79 0.97 4.19
CA TYR A 140 20.36 2.09 5.03
C TYR A 140 21.55 2.93 5.47
N ALA A 141 21.38 4.24 5.53
CA ALA A 141 22.32 5.13 6.21
C ALA A 141 22.36 4.80 7.71
N SER A 142 23.56 4.64 8.26
CA SER A 142 23.77 4.38 9.69
C SER A 142 23.27 5.56 10.54
N GLU A 143 23.41 6.78 10.01
CA GLU A 143 22.82 8.00 10.54
C GLU A 143 21.82 8.56 9.52
N PRO A 144 20.50 8.31 9.69
CA PRO A 144 19.50 8.68 8.69
C PRO A 144 19.47 10.19 8.40
N GLY A 145 19.71 11.02 9.42
CA GLY A 145 19.62 12.48 9.31
C GLY A 145 18.32 12.93 8.63
N PRO A 146 18.37 13.54 7.44
CA PRO A 146 17.18 13.99 6.70
C PRO A 146 16.34 12.84 6.10
N LEU A 147 16.85 11.60 6.06
CA LEU A 147 16.18 10.44 5.48
C LEU A 147 15.25 9.70 6.45
N TYR A 148 14.79 10.37 7.52
CA TYR A 148 13.99 9.73 8.57
C TYR A 148 12.61 9.25 8.10
N LEU A 149 12.09 9.80 6.99
CA LEU A 149 10.80 9.41 6.40
C LEU A 149 10.74 7.94 5.98
N THR A 150 11.90 7.31 5.74
CA THR A 150 12.09 5.94 5.24
C THR A 150 13.23 5.24 6.00
N HIS A 151 13.40 5.55 7.29
CA HIS A 151 14.41 4.95 8.17
C HIS A 151 15.86 5.02 7.66
N GLY A 152 16.20 5.98 6.80
CA GLY A 152 17.55 6.08 6.22
C GLY A 152 17.74 5.28 4.93
N LEU A 153 16.69 4.81 4.26
CA LEU A 153 16.83 4.01 3.06
C LEU A 153 17.64 4.74 1.97
N LEU A 154 18.69 4.10 1.47
CA LEU A 154 19.51 4.53 0.34
C LEU A 154 19.21 3.73 -0.93
N ASP A 155 19.10 2.41 -0.80
CA ASP A 155 18.77 1.48 -1.89
C ASP A 155 18.03 0.26 -1.34
N ALA A 156 16.97 -0.16 -2.01
CA ALA A 156 16.30 -1.42 -1.73
C ALA A 156 15.97 -2.13 -3.03
N SER A 157 16.31 -3.40 -3.12
CA SER A 157 15.92 -4.25 -4.24
C SER A 157 15.43 -5.62 -3.78
N THR A 158 14.41 -6.12 -4.47
CA THR A 158 13.94 -7.49 -4.31
C THR A 158 13.95 -8.14 -5.69
N THR A 159 14.69 -9.24 -5.83
CA THR A 159 14.69 -10.07 -7.04
C THR A 159 13.89 -11.34 -6.77
N LEU A 160 12.84 -11.56 -7.55
CA LEU A 160 12.01 -12.75 -7.51
C LEU A 160 12.67 -13.84 -8.37
N SER A 161 12.91 -15.00 -7.79
CA SER A 161 13.36 -16.19 -8.51
C SER A 161 12.81 -17.45 -7.86
N GLY A 162 12.28 -18.37 -8.67
CA GLY A 162 11.65 -19.61 -8.22
C GLY A 162 10.54 -20.01 -9.19
N PHE A 163 9.99 -21.23 -9.07
CA PHE A 163 8.95 -21.84 -9.93
C PHE A 163 7.98 -20.84 -10.59
N GLY A 164 8.28 -20.43 -11.83
CA GLY A 164 7.40 -19.55 -12.65
C GLY A 164 7.34 -18.07 -12.24
N ALA A 165 7.95 -17.67 -11.11
CA ALA A 165 8.03 -16.29 -10.66
C ALA A 165 9.39 -15.70 -11.03
N SER A 166 9.38 -14.79 -12.00
CA SER A 166 10.54 -13.93 -12.30
C SER A 166 10.10 -12.48 -12.19
N GLY A 167 11.01 -11.62 -11.78
CA GLY A 167 10.73 -10.20 -11.64
C GLY A 167 11.69 -9.53 -10.69
N SER A 168 11.63 -8.22 -10.65
CA SER A 168 12.30 -7.46 -9.62
C SER A 168 11.51 -6.20 -9.29
N GLN A 169 11.86 -5.61 -8.16
CA GLN A 169 11.45 -4.28 -7.76
C GLN A 169 12.61 -3.59 -7.06
N GLN A 170 12.70 -2.28 -7.23
CA GLN A 170 13.79 -1.49 -6.68
C GLN A 170 13.31 -0.09 -6.31
N LEU A 171 13.92 0.46 -5.25
CA LEU A 171 13.92 1.87 -4.88
C LEU A 171 15.37 2.31 -4.71
N THR A 172 15.78 3.42 -5.33
CA THR A 172 17.13 3.99 -5.19
C THR A 172 17.03 5.48 -4.93
N LEU A 173 17.70 5.96 -3.89
CA LEU A 173 17.64 7.36 -3.46
C LEU A 173 18.18 8.29 -4.57
N VAL A 174 17.33 9.21 -5.02
CA VAL A 174 17.66 10.22 -6.03
C VAL A 174 17.99 11.55 -5.38
N SER A 175 17.12 12.00 -4.47
CA SER A 175 17.30 13.28 -3.79
C SER A 175 16.64 13.26 -2.41
N PHE A 176 17.08 14.20 -1.58
CA PHE A 176 16.44 14.51 -0.31
C PHE A 176 16.55 16.01 -0.06
N ARG A 177 15.62 16.54 0.73
CA ARG A 177 15.58 17.94 1.10
C ARG A 177 15.05 18.07 2.51
N GLN A 178 15.66 18.96 3.28
CA GLN A 178 15.14 19.38 4.57
C GLN A 178 14.18 20.56 4.39
N GLY A 179 13.06 20.50 5.07
CA GLY A 179 12.02 21.51 5.09
C GLY A 179 12.29 22.65 6.07
N THR A 180 11.23 23.41 6.32
CA THR A 180 11.20 24.58 7.20
C THR A 180 10.25 24.35 8.36
N ASP A 181 10.43 25.09 9.46
CA ASP A 181 9.59 24.99 10.66
C ASP A 181 8.19 25.63 10.50
N ALA A 182 7.71 25.79 9.25
CA ALA A 182 6.36 26.26 8.95
C ALA A 182 5.31 25.16 9.26
N GLY A 183 4.10 25.55 9.65
CA GLY A 183 3.01 24.59 9.97
C GLY A 183 2.35 23.93 8.74
N GLY A 184 2.44 24.57 7.56
CA GLY A 184 1.85 24.06 6.32
C GLY A 184 0.32 24.15 6.27
N THR A 185 -0.30 23.53 5.26
CA THR A 185 -1.76 23.46 5.09
C THR A 185 -2.19 22.01 5.17
N LEU A 186 -3.12 21.71 6.08
CA LEU A 186 -3.61 20.36 6.29
C LEU A 186 -4.32 19.85 5.04
N PRO A 187 -3.86 18.73 4.44
CA PRO A 187 -4.55 18.13 3.31
C PRO A 187 -5.80 17.38 3.80
N ALA A 188 -6.89 17.46 3.03
CA ALA A 188 -8.06 16.63 3.26
C ALA A 188 -7.75 15.16 2.97
N LEU A 189 -8.30 14.24 3.76
CA LEU A 189 -8.18 12.78 3.55
C LEU A 189 -9.11 12.26 2.42
N GLU A 190 -9.11 12.96 1.27
CA GLU A 190 -9.88 12.53 0.10
C GLU A 190 -9.32 11.26 -0.54
N ARG A 191 -7.99 11.08 -0.53
CA ARG A 191 -7.26 9.94 -1.12
C ARG A 191 -6.20 9.44 -0.13
N PRO A 192 -6.62 8.87 1.00
CA PRO A 192 -5.70 8.36 2.00
C PRO A 192 -5.02 7.10 1.47
N TRP A 193 -3.70 6.98 1.63
CA TRP A 193 -3.00 5.73 1.35
C TRP A 193 -3.55 4.59 2.24
N GLY A 194 -3.97 4.93 3.46
CA GLY A 194 -4.60 4.00 4.38
C GLY A 194 -4.66 4.56 5.79
N PRO A 195 -3.52 4.95 6.38
CA PRO A 195 -3.49 5.48 7.74
C PRO A 195 -4.47 6.62 7.98
N GLY A 196 -5.10 6.60 9.15
CA GLY A 196 -6.14 7.55 9.53
C GLY A 196 -7.56 7.12 9.13
N THR A 197 -7.71 5.92 8.57
CA THR A 197 -9.00 5.39 8.10
C THR A 197 -9.32 4.00 8.65
N TRP A 198 -10.57 3.58 8.41
CA TRP A 198 -11.05 2.24 8.61
C TRP A 198 -12.05 1.86 7.51
N PHE A 199 -12.21 0.57 7.25
CA PHE A 199 -13.28 0.06 6.39
C PHE A 199 -13.78 -1.30 6.87
N ASP A 200 -15.05 -1.58 6.59
CA ASP A 200 -15.74 -2.80 6.97
C ASP A 200 -16.05 -3.64 5.73
N VAL A 201 -15.80 -4.95 5.83
CA VAL A 201 -16.19 -5.93 4.84
C VAL A 201 -17.15 -6.90 5.51
N ARG A 202 -18.39 -6.95 5.02
CA ARG A 202 -19.33 -8.00 5.36
C ARG A 202 -18.97 -9.24 4.57
N GLN A 203 -18.81 -10.36 5.26
CA GLN A 203 -18.48 -11.64 4.65
C GLN A 203 -19.56 -12.65 5.00
N ASP A 204 -19.90 -13.49 4.05
CA ASP A 204 -20.67 -14.70 4.27
C ASP A 204 -19.79 -15.85 3.77
N ILE A 205 -19.27 -16.66 4.70
CA ILE A 205 -18.39 -17.78 4.39
C ILE A 205 -19.09 -19.05 4.83
N SER A 206 -19.40 -19.92 3.88
CA SER A 206 -20.10 -21.18 4.12
C SER A 206 -21.40 -21.00 4.92
N GLY A 207 -22.15 -19.92 4.64
CA GLY A 207 -23.41 -19.59 5.32
C GLY A 207 -23.25 -18.93 6.70
N THR A 208 -22.03 -18.58 7.10
CA THR A 208 -21.76 -17.88 8.37
C THR A 208 -21.48 -16.41 8.10
N PRO A 209 -22.44 -15.50 8.40
CA PRO A 209 -22.23 -14.07 8.24
C PRO A 209 -21.28 -13.52 9.31
N SER A 210 -20.33 -12.69 8.89
CA SER A 210 -19.42 -11.97 9.76
C SER A 210 -19.13 -10.57 9.20
N VAL A 211 -18.60 -9.68 10.06
CA VAL A 211 -18.07 -8.39 9.64
C VAL A 211 -16.63 -8.30 10.11
N ARG A 212 -15.75 -8.00 9.15
CA ARG A 212 -14.34 -7.71 9.40
C ARG A 212 -14.09 -6.22 9.21
N ARG A 213 -13.59 -5.55 10.24
CA ARG A 213 -13.08 -4.18 10.16
C ARG A 213 -11.58 -4.20 9.98
N VAL A 214 -11.09 -3.41 9.03
CA VAL A 214 -9.66 -3.13 8.85
C VAL A 214 -9.39 -1.72 9.36
N CYS A 215 -8.53 -1.60 10.36
CA CYS A 215 -8.07 -0.35 10.93
C CYS A 215 -6.67 -0.04 10.42
N MET A 216 -6.46 1.19 9.92
CA MET A 216 -5.17 1.60 9.36
C MET A 216 -4.66 2.85 10.07
N GLY A 217 -3.44 2.79 10.59
CA GLY A 217 -2.75 3.87 11.29
C GLY A 217 -1.31 3.99 10.84
N ALA A 218 -0.60 4.98 11.36
CA ALA A 218 0.83 5.10 11.11
C ALA A 218 1.52 5.82 12.26
N GLU A 219 2.72 5.36 12.58
CA GLU A 219 3.53 5.88 13.65
C GLU A 219 5.01 5.83 13.27
N ARG A 220 5.69 6.99 13.35
CA ARG A 220 7.15 7.12 13.24
C ARG A 220 7.81 6.32 12.10
N GLY A 221 7.20 6.31 10.91
CA GLY A 221 7.73 5.62 9.74
C GLY A 221 7.20 4.20 9.55
N PHE A 222 6.27 3.75 10.37
CA PHE A 222 5.56 2.48 10.21
C PHE A 222 4.10 2.72 9.82
N LEU A 223 3.62 1.93 8.86
CA LEU A 223 2.20 1.77 8.59
C LEU A 223 1.67 0.63 9.46
N LEU A 224 0.57 0.87 10.15
CA LEU A 224 -0.06 -0.05 11.09
C LEU A 224 -1.37 -0.56 10.50
N ARG A 225 -1.55 -1.88 10.48
CA ARG A 225 -2.78 -2.54 10.02
C ARG A 225 -3.30 -3.47 11.10
N LYS A 226 -4.58 -3.37 11.45
CA LYS A 226 -5.22 -4.23 12.44
C LYS A 226 -6.57 -4.70 11.94
N ASP A 227 -6.75 -6.02 11.88
CA ASP A 227 -8.02 -6.64 11.53
C ASP A 227 -8.82 -6.97 12.79
N LEU A 228 -10.08 -6.58 12.82
CA LEU A 228 -11.02 -6.82 13.92
C LEU A 228 -12.22 -7.59 13.39
N THR A 229 -12.68 -8.60 14.14
CA THR A 229 -13.88 -9.39 13.80
C THR A 229 -14.94 -9.16 14.88
N GLY A 230 -16.16 -8.79 14.49
CA GLY A 230 -17.27 -8.56 15.43
C GLY A 230 -18.21 -7.44 15.01
N PRO A 231 -19.21 -7.07 15.85
CA PRO A 231 -20.09 -5.95 15.57
C PRO A 231 -19.30 -4.64 15.61
N THR A 232 -19.16 -4.01 14.45
CA THR A 232 -18.38 -2.80 14.26
C THR A 232 -19.35 -1.63 14.11
N GLY A 233 -19.58 -0.88 15.19
CA GLY A 233 -20.31 0.40 15.12
C GLY A 233 -19.47 1.49 14.44
N ASP A 234 -19.95 2.72 14.38
CA ASP A 234 -19.23 3.84 13.75
C ASP A 234 -18.02 4.36 14.56
N ALA A 235 -17.64 3.66 15.63
CA ALA A 235 -16.56 4.08 16.51
C ALA A 235 -15.18 4.03 15.80
N PRO A 236 -14.36 5.09 15.94
CA PRO A 236 -12.97 5.12 15.50
C PRO A 236 -12.13 3.94 16.01
N CYS A 237 -11.12 3.56 15.23
CA CYS A 237 -10.07 2.65 15.69
C CYS A 237 -9.19 3.37 16.72
N ALA A 238 -9.37 3.07 18.00
CA ALA A 238 -8.68 3.79 19.09
C ALA A 238 -7.34 3.17 19.48
N ASP A 239 -7.10 1.89 19.17
CA ASP A 239 -5.93 1.14 19.64
C ASP A 239 -5.31 0.23 18.58
N PHE A 240 -4.01 0.45 18.35
CA PHE A 240 -3.16 -0.30 17.42
C PHE A 240 -2.18 -1.25 18.14
N GLN A 241 -2.43 -1.62 19.40
CA GLN A 241 -1.77 -2.77 20.01
C GLN A 241 -1.98 -4.01 19.14
N GLU A 242 -0.92 -4.80 18.98
CA GLU A 242 -0.91 -6.02 18.17
C GLU A 242 -1.15 -5.79 16.67
N ALA A 243 -1.09 -4.53 16.20
CA ALA A 243 -1.16 -4.22 14.78
C ALA A 243 0.08 -4.76 14.05
N GLU A 244 -0.12 -5.19 12.81
CA GLU A 244 0.97 -5.46 11.88
C GLU A 244 1.65 -4.13 11.51
N ALA A 245 2.95 -4.02 11.78
CA ALA A 245 3.73 -2.83 11.49
C ALA A 245 4.63 -3.06 10.27
N THR A 246 4.45 -2.25 9.23
CA THR A 246 5.24 -2.29 7.99
C THR A 246 6.02 -0.99 7.85
N PRO A 247 7.36 -1.00 7.74
CA PRO A 247 8.14 0.20 7.44
C PRO A 247 7.65 0.86 6.14
N VAL A 248 7.59 2.19 6.11
CA VAL A 248 7.10 2.96 4.95
C VAL A 248 7.83 2.56 3.67
N GLU A 249 9.14 2.34 3.73
CA GLU A 249 9.92 1.92 2.57
C GLU A 249 9.55 0.53 2.02
N GLU A 250 9.17 -0.40 2.89
CA GLU A 250 8.66 -1.72 2.46
C GLU A 250 7.25 -1.60 1.90
N ALA A 251 6.41 -0.72 2.46
CA ALA A 251 5.08 -0.44 1.92
C ALA A 251 5.15 0.20 0.53
N LEU A 252 6.13 1.08 0.27
CA LEU A 252 6.38 1.66 -1.06
C LEU A 252 6.81 0.58 -2.05
N LEU A 253 7.73 -0.30 -1.66
CA LEU A 253 8.14 -1.44 -2.47
C LEU A 253 6.97 -2.37 -2.79
N ALA A 254 6.12 -2.68 -1.82
CA ALA A 254 4.92 -3.49 -2.01
C ALA A 254 3.95 -2.81 -2.99
N LEU A 255 3.71 -1.51 -2.84
CA LEU A 255 2.83 -0.75 -3.74
C LEU A 255 3.33 -0.78 -5.20
N VAL A 256 4.64 -0.62 -5.42
CA VAL A 256 5.25 -0.72 -6.75
C VAL A 256 5.19 -2.16 -7.29
N SER A 257 5.35 -3.17 -6.43
CA SER A 257 5.16 -4.60 -6.77
C SER A 257 3.74 -4.93 -7.22
N GLU A 258 2.76 -4.38 -6.51
CA GLU A 258 1.35 -4.59 -6.78
C GLU A 258 0.95 -3.90 -8.08
N ALA A 259 1.54 -2.74 -8.40
CA ALA A 259 1.33 -2.06 -9.66
C ALA A 259 1.69 -2.95 -10.87
N VAL A 260 2.78 -3.71 -10.83
CA VAL A 260 3.11 -4.66 -11.92
C VAL A 260 2.32 -5.97 -11.86
N SER A 261 1.64 -6.23 -10.75
CA SER A 261 0.77 -7.40 -10.59
C SER A 261 -0.62 -7.16 -11.16
N LEU A 262 -1.04 -5.89 -11.22
CA LEU A 262 -2.30 -5.48 -11.82
C LEU A 262 -2.06 -5.12 -13.30
N PRO A 263 -3.00 -5.45 -14.20
CA PRO A 263 -2.98 -4.91 -15.55
C PRO A 263 -2.87 -3.38 -15.53
N GLN A 264 -2.22 -2.79 -16.56
CA GLN A 264 -2.22 -1.33 -16.78
C GLN A 264 -3.61 -0.75 -17.16
N GLN A 265 -4.67 -1.53 -16.93
CA GLN A 265 -6.06 -1.15 -17.13
C GLN A 265 -6.82 -1.36 -15.82
N TRP A 266 -7.82 -0.53 -15.61
CA TRP A 266 -8.76 -0.67 -14.51
C TRP A 266 -10.18 -0.86 -15.07
N PRO A 267 -10.98 -1.80 -14.53
CA PRO A 267 -10.65 -2.80 -13.50
C PRO A 267 -9.62 -3.85 -13.96
N PRO A 268 -8.99 -4.61 -13.03
CA PRO A 268 -7.90 -5.54 -13.34
C PRO A 268 -8.42 -6.88 -13.91
N VAL A 269 -9.23 -6.82 -14.96
CA VAL A 269 -9.82 -8.01 -15.59
C VAL A 269 -8.93 -8.58 -16.69
N THR A 270 -8.93 -9.90 -16.80
CA THR A 270 -8.20 -10.64 -17.84
C THR A 270 -8.86 -10.48 -19.22
N ALA A 271 -8.06 -10.65 -20.27
CA ALA A 271 -8.57 -10.70 -21.63
C ALA A 271 -9.52 -11.90 -21.80
N GLY A 272 -10.66 -11.69 -22.44
CA GLY A 272 -11.66 -12.74 -22.68
C GLY A 272 -12.74 -12.86 -21.61
N THR A 273 -12.70 -12.07 -20.53
CA THR A 273 -13.81 -11.95 -19.58
C THR A 273 -15.07 -11.46 -20.28
N ALA A 274 -16.23 -11.99 -19.88
CA ALA A 274 -17.52 -11.61 -20.43
C ALA A 274 -17.77 -10.08 -20.34
N PRO A 275 -18.64 -9.52 -21.21
CA PRO A 275 -18.91 -8.10 -21.21
C PRO A 275 -19.31 -7.60 -19.83
N SER A 276 -18.68 -6.51 -19.40
CA SER A 276 -19.01 -5.87 -18.14
C SER A 276 -20.38 -5.18 -18.20
N ARG A 277 -21.08 -5.11 -17.08
CA ARG A 277 -22.24 -4.21 -16.89
C ARG A 277 -21.89 -3.09 -15.93
N ARG A 278 -22.47 -1.91 -16.15
CA ARG A 278 -22.34 -0.77 -15.24
C ARG A 278 -23.50 -0.76 -14.26
N GLU A 279 -23.20 -0.52 -12.99
CA GLU A 279 -24.20 -0.42 -11.92
C GLU A 279 -23.82 0.68 -10.94
N THR A 280 -24.72 0.95 -10.00
CA THR A 280 -24.47 1.81 -8.84
C THR A 280 -24.59 0.95 -7.60
N LEU A 281 -23.49 0.82 -6.85
CA LEU A 281 -23.48 0.13 -5.56
C LEU A 281 -23.74 1.13 -4.45
N THR A 282 -24.67 0.80 -3.56
CA THR A 282 -24.91 1.56 -2.35
C THR A 282 -24.19 0.91 -1.18
N VAL A 283 -23.24 1.62 -0.58
CA VAL A 283 -22.50 1.17 0.60
C VAL A 283 -22.67 2.21 1.69
N ALA A 284 -23.38 1.85 2.77
CA ALA A 284 -23.84 2.80 3.78
C ALA A 284 -24.53 4.02 3.11
N GLN A 285 -24.03 5.23 3.32
CA GLN A 285 -24.50 6.48 2.70
C GLN A 285 -23.89 6.80 1.32
N HIS A 286 -23.01 5.95 0.80
CA HIS A 286 -22.26 6.22 -0.43
C HIS A 286 -22.88 5.54 -1.64
N SER A 287 -23.02 6.30 -2.72
CA SER A 287 -23.46 5.81 -4.03
C SER A 287 -22.26 5.74 -4.97
N ILE A 288 -21.84 4.52 -5.30
CA ILE A 288 -20.57 4.24 -5.98
C ILE A 288 -20.87 3.74 -7.40
N PRO A 289 -20.46 4.48 -8.46
CA PRO A 289 -20.43 3.95 -9.81
C PRO A 289 -19.50 2.74 -9.88
N ALA A 290 -20.03 1.60 -10.33
CA ALA A 290 -19.33 0.33 -10.34
C ALA A 290 -19.42 -0.38 -11.70
N VAL A 291 -18.46 -1.26 -11.95
CA VAL A 291 -18.41 -2.14 -13.11
C VAL A 291 -18.40 -3.58 -12.59
N VAL A 292 -19.33 -4.39 -13.08
CA VAL A 292 -19.56 -5.75 -12.62
C VAL A 292 -19.17 -6.73 -13.72
N PHE A 293 -18.44 -7.77 -13.33
CA PHE A 293 -18.01 -8.88 -14.18
C PHE A 293 -18.57 -10.20 -13.66
N GLU A 294 -18.96 -11.06 -14.59
CA GLU A 294 -19.33 -12.44 -14.29
C GLU A 294 -18.32 -13.39 -14.93
N THR A 295 -17.72 -14.24 -14.11
CA THR A 295 -16.73 -15.24 -14.54
C THR A 295 -17.27 -16.63 -14.24
N PRO A 296 -17.52 -17.49 -15.26
CA PRO A 296 -17.90 -18.88 -15.03
C PRO A 296 -16.81 -19.63 -14.26
N LEU A 297 -17.20 -20.41 -13.25
CA LEU A 297 -16.31 -21.26 -12.47
C LEU A 297 -16.57 -22.74 -12.78
N GLY A 298 -15.59 -23.41 -13.38
CA GLY A 298 -15.58 -24.85 -13.65
C GLY A 298 -16.30 -25.33 -14.92
N GLU A 299 -16.10 -26.60 -15.26
CA GLU A 299 -16.80 -27.34 -16.32
C GLU A 299 -17.59 -28.49 -15.68
N GLY A 300 -18.94 -28.51 -15.80
CA GLY A 300 -19.77 -29.53 -15.16
C GLY A 300 -21.28 -29.23 -15.15
N ALA A 301 -22.07 -30.12 -14.51
CA ALA A 301 -23.54 -30.04 -14.47
C ALA A 301 -24.09 -28.95 -13.52
N GLU A 302 -23.35 -28.58 -12.46
CA GLU A 302 -23.64 -27.40 -11.64
C GLU A 302 -22.86 -26.20 -12.17
N ARG A 303 -23.58 -25.20 -12.67
CA ARG A 303 -22.95 -23.96 -13.15
C ARG A 303 -22.64 -23.06 -11.94
N ARG A 304 -21.36 -22.83 -11.66
CA ARG A 304 -20.94 -21.80 -10.72
C ARG A 304 -20.50 -20.55 -11.46
N VAL A 305 -20.73 -19.40 -10.85
CA VAL A 305 -20.32 -18.11 -11.40
C VAL A 305 -19.78 -17.25 -10.28
N GLN A 306 -18.62 -16.63 -10.50
CA GLN A 306 -18.11 -15.56 -9.67
C GLN A 306 -18.66 -14.24 -10.21
N VAL A 307 -19.19 -13.41 -9.32
CA VAL A 307 -19.64 -12.06 -9.65
C VAL A 307 -18.79 -11.08 -8.86
N ALA A 308 -17.92 -10.36 -9.54
CA ALA A 308 -17.03 -9.38 -8.94
C ALA A 308 -17.40 -7.97 -9.41
N SER A 309 -17.48 -7.04 -8.46
CA SER A 309 -17.79 -5.64 -8.69
C SER A 309 -16.61 -4.77 -8.29
N TYR A 310 -16.19 -3.88 -9.18
CA TYR A 310 -15.12 -2.92 -8.96
C TYR A 310 -15.66 -1.50 -9.08
N ALA A 311 -15.01 -0.53 -8.44
CA ALA A 311 -15.29 0.88 -8.71
C ALA A 311 -15.08 1.17 -10.21
N ALA A 312 -15.94 1.98 -10.81
CA ALA A 312 -15.72 2.42 -12.20
C ALA A 312 -14.50 3.36 -12.30
N ASP A 313 -14.29 4.18 -11.27
CA ASP A 313 -13.11 5.02 -11.08
C ASP A 313 -12.66 4.92 -9.60
N PRO A 314 -11.51 4.30 -9.31
CA PRO A 314 -11.02 4.12 -7.94
C PRO A 314 -10.57 5.44 -7.29
N TRP A 315 -10.35 6.48 -8.10
CA TRP A 315 -10.03 7.83 -7.65
C TRP A 315 -11.25 8.75 -7.57
N GLY A 316 -12.43 8.26 -7.95
CA GLY A 316 -13.64 9.04 -7.98
C GLY A 316 -14.09 9.52 -6.60
N ALA A 317 -14.81 10.65 -6.58
CA ALA A 317 -15.24 11.30 -5.35
C ALA A 317 -16.16 10.44 -4.45
N ALA A 318 -16.86 9.47 -5.05
CA ALA A 318 -17.72 8.53 -4.33
C ALA A 318 -16.96 7.68 -3.29
N LEU A 319 -15.64 7.56 -3.42
CA LEU A 319 -14.77 6.78 -2.54
C LEU A 319 -13.94 7.62 -1.58
N HIS A 320 -14.15 8.95 -1.49
CA HIS A 320 -13.39 9.80 -0.58
C HIS A 320 -13.32 9.22 0.86
N GLY A 321 -12.14 9.27 1.46
CA GLY A 321 -11.89 8.69 2.79
C GLY A 321 -11.71 7.17 2.83
N LEU A 322 -11.95 6.43 1.75
CA LEU A 322 -11.62 4.99 1.66
C LEU A 322 -10.11 4.80 1.47
N ALA A 323 -9.51 3.81 2.12
CA ALA A 323 -8.10 3.45 1.95
C ALA A 323 -7.79 2.86 0.56
N ASP A 324 -6.55 3.03 0.09
CA ASP A 324 -6.09 2.45 -1.19
C ASP A 324 -6.32 0.93 -1.29
N GLU A 325 -6.11 0.19 -0.19
CA GLU A 325 -6.33 -1.27 -0.14
C GLU A 325 -7.73 -1.65 -0.63
N ALA A 326 -8.77 -0.94 -0.15
CA ALA A 326 -10.16 -1.21 -0.52
C ALA A 326 -10.55 -0.59 -1.87
N ARG A 327 -10.00 0.58 -2.22
CA ARG A 327 -10.27 1.24 -3.52
C ARG A 327 -9.84 0.41 -4.71
N PHE A 328 -8.67 -0.22 -4.60
CA PHE A 328 -8.05 -1.02 -5.66
C PHE A 328 -8.37 -2.51 -5.53
N GLY A 329 -9.34 -2.87 -4.69
CA GLY A 329 -9.91 -4.21 -4.56
C GLY A 329 -11.31 -4.33 -5.17
N THR A 330 -11.92 -5.51 -4.98
CA THR A 330 -13.34 -5.73 -5.26
C THR A 330 -14.20 -5.05 -4.20
N LEU A 331 -15.17 -4.23 -4.62
CA LEU A 331 -16.19 -3.66 -3.73
C LEU A 331 -17.19 -4.73 -3.27
N SER A 332 -17.45 -5.72 -4.13
CA SER A 332 -18.23 -6.91 -3.83
C SER A 332 -17.69 -8.07 -4.66
N ASP A 333 -17.56 -9.24 -4.06
CA ASP A 333 -17.20 -10.48 -4.74
C ASP A 333 -18.06 -11.61 -4.15
N GLY A 334 -18.61 -12.46 -5.00
CA GLY A 334 -19.48 -13.54 -4.57
C GLY A 334 -19.47 -14.72 -5.53
N ILE A 335 -19.43 -15.92 -4.96
CA ILE A 335 -19.58 -17.18 -5.69
C ILE A 335 -21.03 -17.61 -5.59
N PHE A 336 -21.65 -17.85 -6.74
CA PHE A 336 -23.03 -18.26 -6.84
C PHE A 336 -23.14 -19.62 -7.52
N ARG A 337 -23.91 -20.51 -6.91
CA ARG A 337 -24.38 -21.73 -7.55
C ARG A 337 -25.67 -21.45 -8.31
N ALA A 338 -25.70 -21.80 -9.59
CA ALA A 338 -26.90 -21.74 -10.42
C ALA A 338 -27.46 -23.16 -10.61
N PRO A 339 -28.51 -23.55 -9.85
CA PRO A 339 -29.20 -24.82 -10.09
C PRO A 339 -29.86 -24.82 -11.48
N LEU A 340 -30.06 -26.01 -12.08
CA LEU A 340 -30.72 -26.17 -13.39
C LEU A 340 -32.09 -25.48 -13.49
N LYS A 341 -32.76 -25.27 -12.36
CA LYS A 341 -33.96 -24.46 -12.20
C LYS A 341 -33.90 -23.71 -10.86
N GLY A 342 -34.21 -22.41 -10.85
CA GLY A 342 -34.29 -21.59 -9.64
C GLY A 342 -33.42 -20.33 -9.67
N LYS A 343 -33.44 -19.56 -8.58
CA LYS A 343 -32.56 -18.40 -8.38
C LYS A 343 -31.15 -18.88 -8.03
N ARG A 344 -30.15 -18.05 -8.37
CA ARG A 344 -28.77 -18.25 -7.90
C ARG A 344 -28.74 -18.29 -6.38
N VAL A 345 -27.96 -19.21 -5.81
CA VAL A 345 -27.73 -19.34 -4.37
C VAL A 345 -26.29 -18.91 -4.10
N ALA A 346 -26.10 -17.93 -3.22
CA ALA A 346 -24.77 -17.51 -2.80
C ALA A 346 -24.11 -18.63 -1.97
N GLU A 347 -22.86 -18.96 -2.27
CA GLU A 347 -22.04 -19.90 -1.49
C GLU A 347 -21.17 -19.12 -0.51
N ASP A 348 -20.32 -18.26 -1.06
CA ASP A 348 -19.44 -17.36 -0.32
C ASP A 348 -19.54 -15.96 -0.92
N SER A 349 -19.49 -14.92 -0.08
CA SER A 349 -19.44 -13.54 -0.55
C SER A 349 -18.69 -12.62 0.40
N GLY A 350 -18.12 -11.56 -0.16
CA GLY A 350 -17.54 -10.44 0.56
C GLY A 350 -18.06 -9.14 -0.06
N THR A 351 -18.46 -8.16 0.74
CA THR A 351 -18.93 -6.86 0.25
C THR A 351 -18.53 -5.76 1.20
N LEU A 352 -17.98 -4.67 0.66
CA LEU A 352 -17.71 -3.45 1.39
C LEU A 352 -19.00 -2.95 2.04
N ALA A 353 -18.97 -2.80 3.37
CA ALA A 353 -20.14 -2.47 4.17
C ALA A 353 -20.14 -1.01 4.63
N GLY A 354 -18.96 -0.41 4.80
CA GLY A 354 -18.79 0.99 5.22
C GLY A 354 -17.32 1.36 5.36
N TRP A 355 -17.03 2.64 5.53
CA TRP A 355 -15.70 3.16 5.83
C TRP A 355 -15.78 4.53 6.49
N GLY A 356 -14.67 4.98 7.06
CA GLY A 356 -14.57 6.30 7.63
C GLY A 356 -13.14 6.71 7.93
N ALA A 357 -12.97 7.97 8.30
CA ALA A 357 -11.72 8.53 8.79
C ALA A 357 -11.82 8.80 10.29
N TRP A 358 -10.73 8.53 11.02
CA TRP A 358 -10.63 8.81 12.45
C TRP A 358 -9.57 9.88 12.78
N VAL A 359 -8.62 10.12 11.86
CA VAL A 359 -7.83 11.35 11.87
C VAL A 359 -8.67 12.41 11.18
N LYS A 360 -9.12 13.41 11.92
CA LYS A 360 -9.82 14.56 11.34
C LYS A 360 -8.82 15.63 10.92
N ASP A 361 -9.14 16.32 9.83
CA ASP A 361 -8.47 17.56 9.44
C ASP A 361 -8.52 18.54 10.63
N GLY A 362 -7.37 18.85 11.23
CA GLY A 362 -7.25 19.92 12.22
C GLY A 362 -7.58 19.56 13.67
N GLY A 363 -7.72 18.27 14.02
CA GLY A 363 -7.80 17.85 15.43
C GLY A 363 -8.97 18.45 16.23
N LYS A 364 -10.15 18.58 15.61
CA LYS A 364 -11.42 18.90 16.30
C LYS A 364 -12.50 17.86 16.01
#